data_AF-A0AAU6EFM8-F1
#
_entry.id   AF-A0AAU6EFM8-F1
#
_cell.length_a   1.000
_cell.length_b   1.000
_cell.length_c   1.000
_cell.angle_alpha   90.00
_cell.angle_beta   90.00
_cell.angle_gamma   90.00
#
_symmetry.space_group_name_H-M   'P 1'
#
loop_
_entity.id
_entity.type
_entity.pdbx_description
1 polymer ?
#
loop_
_entity_poly.entity_id
_entity_poly.type
_entity_poly.pdbx_seq_one_letter_code
_entity_poly.pdbx_strand_id
1 'polypeptide(L)'
;MYQGPAQGGPDPYHGRGPAPKPKGSMLMAGLLVAGSLGGVAVIMAGLLAYLAPAVEDAPYGPPVPQAAGSNVQIQEVPAAGQQLAAGQTPEVGSGGLDAPLTAAAPTAAPPLPVIMPPEPLKSDGVTPRRLAIPKIGVLAPLMALGVDSKREIQTPPLSRPNQAGWYKHGPIPGQQGPSVVLGHVNTKGGAAVFSRLKEIKRGDKIKVSRSDGSLAEFTVDGVEQVSKAAFPSKRVYGNTGEATLRLITCGGVYNSKTRHYTDNIIVYATLSKTRRA
;
A
#
# COMPACT_ATOMS: atom_id res chain seq x y z
N MET A 1 6.45 52.93 87.50
CA MET A 1 7.76 52.26 87.38
C MET A 1 7.97 51.88 85.92
N TYR A 2 9.18 52.15 85.43
CA TYR A 2 9.84 51.68 84.19
C TYR A 2 9.40 52.18 82.80
N GLN A 3 10.33 52.94 82.20
CA GLN A 3 10.48 53.27 80.78
C GLN A 3 11.07 52.09 79.99
N GLY A 4 10.81 52.01 78.67
CA GLY A 4 11.59 51.19 77.74
C GLY A 4 10.91 50.93 76.37
N PRO A 5 11.56 51.23 75.21
CA PRO A 5 11.01 51.08 73.84
C PRO A 5 11.63 49.92 73.02
N ALA A 6 10.98 49.49 71.93
CA ALA A 6 11.56 48.73 70.79
C ALA A 6 10.59 48.82 69.58
N GLN A 7 10.93 49.41 68.42
CA GLN A 7 11.91 49.04 67.36
C GLN A 7 11.48 47.82 66.50
N GLY A 8 11.33 48.10 65.20
CA GLY A 8 11.73 47.21 64.09
C GLY A 8 10.75 46.14 63.62
N GLY A 9 9.98 46.43 62.58
CA GLY A 9 9.24 45.42 61.80
C GLY A 9 10.13 44.74 60.74
N PRO A 10 9.98 43.43 60.48
CA PRO A 10 10.71 42.74 59.40
C PRO A 10 9.95 42.73 58.06
N ASP A 11 10.76 42.90 57.00
CA ASP A 11 10.49 42.93 55.56
C ASP A 11 10.28 41.51 54.98
N PRO A 12 9.23 41.23 54.18
CA PRO A 12 8.95 39.89 53.67
C PRO A 12 9.44 39.70 52.23
N TYR A 13 10.74 39.50 52.03
CA TYR A 13 11.27 38.99 50.76
C TYR A 13 12.22 37.80 50.98
N HIS A 14 11.64 36.61 51.14
CA HIS A 14 12.38 35.36 51.02
C HIS A 14 12.54 34.96 49.55
N GLY A 15 13.80 34.84 49.13
CA GLY A 15 14.21 34.35 47.82
C GLY A 15 13.86 32.88 47.61
N ARG A 16 13.30 32.57 46.43
CA ARG A 16 13.18 31.20 45.91
C ARG A 16 14.53 30.75 45.36
N GLY A 17 15.12 29.72 45.94
CA GLY A 17 16.21 28.97 45.32
C GLY A 17 15.72 28.21 44.06
N PRO A 18 16.62 27.91 43.10
CA PRO A 18 16.26 27.20 41.88
C PRO A 18 15.92 25.72 42.15
N ALA A 19 14.88 25.24 41.46
CA ALA A 19 14.37 23.87 41.57
C ALA A 19 15.37 22.81 41.05
N PRO A 20 15.40 21.59 41.63
CA PRO A 20 16.29 20.52 41.18
C PRO A 20 15.87 19.93 39.83
N LYS A 21 16.86 19.69 38.96
CA LYS A 21 16.69 19.04 37.65
C LYS A 21 16.21 17.58 37.79
N PRO A 22 15.22 17.13 37.00
CA PRO A 22 14.83 15.72 37.00
C PRO A 22 15.91 14.85 36.34
N LYS A 23 16.28 13.76 37.02
CA LYS A 23 17.22 12.74 36.54
C LYS A 23 16.58 11.98 35.37
N GLY A 24 17.30 11.89 34.24
CA GLY A 24 16.88 11.16 33.06
C GLY A 24 16.74 9.66 33.33
N SER A 25 15.56 9.13 33.05
CA SER A 25 15.35 7.69 32.90
C SER A 25 15.75 7.30 31.48
N MET A 26 16.88 6.58 31.35
CA MET A 26 17.21 5.86 30.12
C MET A 26 16.20 4.71 29.99
N LEU A 27 15.19 4.89 29.13
CA LEU A 27 14.43 3.75 28.62
C LEU A 27 15.32 2.99 27.64
N MET A 28 15.80 1.84 28.10
CA MET A 28 16.41 0.79 27.28
C MET A 28 15.46 0.46 26.12
N ALA A 29 15.93 0.70 24.89
CA ALA A 29 15.34 0.15 23.69
C ALA A 29 15.58 -1.36 23.67
N GLY A 30 14.65 -2.09 24.28
CA GLY A 30 14.62 -3.54 24.28
C GLY A 30 14.28 -4.09 22.89
N LEU A 31 15.33 -4.53 22.20
CA LEU A 31 15.40 -5.59 21.21
C LEU A 31 14.11 -6.45 21.10
N LEU A 32 13.37 -6.35 19.99
CA LEU A 32 12.39 -7.37 19.60
C LEU A 32 13.08 -8.41 18.71
N VAL A 33 13.57 -9.47 19.35
CA VAL A 33 13.96 -10.72 18.71
C VAL A 33 12.70 -11.49 18.30
N ALA A 34 12.74 -11.95 17.05
CA ALA A 34 12.04 -13.07 16.43
C ALA A 34 10.90 -13.75 17.23
N GLY A 35 9.69 -13.64 16.69
CA GLY A 35 8.55 -14.47 17.06
C GLY A 35 7.87 -15.06 15.83
N SER A 36 7.96 -16.39 15.73
CA SER A 36 7.15 -17.35 14.97
C SER A 36 7.18 -17.35 13.44
N LEU A 37 7.94 -18.32 12.93
CA LEU A 37 7.57 -19.22 11.84
C LEU A 37 6.13 -19.75 12.01
N GLY A 38 5.39 -19.85 10.91
CA GLY A 38 4.14 -20.62 10.85
C GLY A 38 2.88 -19.76 10.80
N GLY A 39 2.51 -19.33 9.60
CA GLY A 39 1.24 -18.65 9.37
C GLY A 39 0.97 -18.55 7.89
N VAL A 40 0.39 -19.61 7.33
CA VAL A 40 -0.10 -19.68 5.95
C VAL A 40 -0.87 -18.40 5.63
N ALA A 41 -0.40 -17.68 4.60
CA ALA A 41 -1.04 -16.48 4.06
C ALA A 41 -2.42 -16.86 3.49
N VAL A 42 -3.47 -16.71 4.30
CA VAL A 42 -4.85 -16.83 3.85
C VAL A 42 -5.25 -15.49 3.23
N ILE A 43 -5.14 -15.50 1.92
CA ILE A 43 -5.73 -14.59 0.94
C ILE A 43 -7.08 -13.99 1.38
N MET A 44 -7.10 -12.66 1.51
CA MET A 44 -8.20 -11.74 1.14
C MET A 44 -9.60 -12.35 1.26
N ALA A 45 -10.02 -12.58 2.50
CA ALA A 45 -11.41 -12.85 2.81
C ALA A 45 -12.06 -11.56 3.32
N GLY A 46 -12.84 -10.91 2.46
CA GLY A 46 -14.12 -10.37 2.91
C GLY A 46 -14.94 -11.52 3.49
N LEU A 47 -14.72 -11.82 4.77
CA LEU A 47 -15.45 -12.82 5.53
C LEU A 47 -16.80 -12.22 5.91
N LEU A 48 -17.79 -12.35 5.04
CA LEU A 48 -19.21 -12.26 5.38
C LEU A 48 -20.01 -13.05 4.34
N ALA A 49 -19.99 -14.36 4.48
CA ALA A 49 -20.96 -15.28 3.92
C ALA A 49 -21.00 -16.54 4.80
N TYR A 50 -21.39 -16.37 6.06
CA TYR A 50 -21.91 -17.48 6.85
C TYR A 50 -23.17 -16.97 7.53
N LEU A 51 -24.28 -17.70 7.33
CA LEU A 51 -25.66 -17.41 7.75
C LEU A 51 -26.48 -16.55 6.77
N ALA A 52 -26.82 -17.13 5.62
CA ALA A 52 -28.08 -16.86 4.93
C ALA A 52 -28.60 -18.19 4.34
N PRO A 53 -29.92 -18.48 4.42
CA PRO A 53 -30.47 -19.70 3.85
C PRO A 53 -30.35 -19.68 2.33
N ALA A 54 -30.32 -20.87 1.73
CA ALA A 54 -30.33 -21.04 0.28
C ALA A 54 -31.50 -20.24 -0.33
N VAL A 55 -31.17 -19.25 -1.15
CA VAL A 55 -32.10 -18.54 -2.00
C VAL A 55 -31.63 -18.73 -3.44
N GLU A 56 -32.60 -19.06 -4.28
CA GLU A 56 -32.50 -19.69 -5.60
C GLU A 56 -31.55 -18.99 -6.57
N ASP A 57 -31.00 -19.82 -7.46
CA ASP A 57 -30.08 -19.50 -8.54
C ASP A 57 -30.62 -18.39 -9.46
N ALA A 58 -30.21 -17.15 -9.21
CA ALA A 58 -30.25 -16.11 -10.22
C ALA A 58 -29.04 -16.32 -11.16
N PRO A 59 -29.25 -16.47 -12.49
CA PRO A 59 -28.16 -16.75 -13.40
C PRO A 59 -27.15 -15.61 -13.37
N TYR A 60 -25.88 -15.98 -13.17
CA TYR A 60 -24.73 -15.16 -13.45
C TYR A 60 -24.97 -14.47 -14.81
N GLY A 61 -24.90 -13.13 -14.84
CA GLY A 61 -24.97 -12.38 -16.09
C GLY A 61 -23.95 -12.96 -17.09
N PRO A 62 -24.21 -12.84 -18.40
CA PRO A 62 -23.39 -13.52 -19.41
C PRO A 62 -21.91 -13.25 -19.16
N PRO A 63 -21.05 -14.29 -19.24
CA PRO A 63 -19.61 -14.10 -19.06
C PRO A 63 -19.16 -12.97 -19.98
N VAL A 64 -18.41 -12.02 -19.42
CA VAL A 64 -17.71 -11.00 -20.22
C VAL A 64 -16.95 -11.77 -21.32
N PRO A 65 -17.07 -11.40 -22.60
CA PRO A 65 -16.40 -12.11 -23.68
C PRO A 65 -14.93 -12.29 -23.33
N GLN A 66 -14.53 -13.56 -23.17
CA GLN A 66 -13.12 -13.92 -23.15
C GLN A 66 -12.58 -13.43 -24.49
N ALA A 67 -11.63 -12.48 -24.46
CA ALA A 67 -10.78 -12.29 -25.61
C ALA A 67 -10.21 -13.67 -25.96
N ALA A 68 -10.45 -14.09 -27.21
CA ALA A 68 -10.10 -15.41 -27.73
C ALA A 68 -8.70 -15.82 -27.23
N GLY A 69 -8.59 -17.06 -26.76
CA GLY A 69 -7.45 -17.58 -26.03
C GLY A 69 -6.11 -17.26 -26.68
N SER A 70 -5.44 -16.23 -26.17
CA SER A 70 -4.00 -16.21 -26.15
C SER A 70 -3.60 -17.22 -25.08
N ASN A 71 -3.08 -18.37 -25.51
CA ASN A 71 -2.39 -19.31 -24.63
C ASN A 71 -1.19 -18.59 -23.99
N VAL A 72 -1.43 -17.88 -22.90
CA VAL A 72 -0.34 -17.40 -22.03
C VAL A 72 0.12 -18.63 -21.28
N GLN A 73 1.13 -19.30 -21.84
CA GLN A 73 1.87 -20.31 -21.09
C GLN A 73 2.45 -19.62 -19.87
N ILE A 74 1.95 -19.97 -18.68
CA ILE A 74 2.68 -19.68 -17.45
C ILE A 74 3.89 -20.60 -17.48
N GLN A 75 5.01 -20.05 -17.91
CA GLN A 75 6.28 -20.75 -17.85
C GLN A 75 6.68 -20.73 -16.37
N GLU A 76 6.52 -21.86 -15.69
CA GLU A 76 7.11 -22.06 -14.37
C GLU A 76 8.62 -21.82 -14.48
N VAL A 77 9.13 -20.89 -13.68
CA VAL A 77 10.57 -20.65 -13.58
C VAL A 77 11.20 -21.93 -13.00
N PRO A 78 12.33 -22.42 -13.52
CA PRO A 78 12.92 -23.65 -13.02
C PRO A 78 13.28 -23.53 -11.54
N ALA A 79 13.20 -24.66 -10.83
CA ALA A 79 13.70 -24.78 -9.46
C ALA A 79 15.16 -24.32 -9.35
N ALA A 80 15.52 -23.80 -8.18
CA ALA A 80 16.85 -23.28 -7.86
C ALA A 80 17.97 -24.20 -8.39
N GLY A 81 18.72 -23.72 -9.37
CA GLY A 81 19.84 -24.45 -9.97
C GLY A 81 19.94 -24.37 -11.50
N GLN A 82 18.92 -23.91 -12.22
CA GLN A 82 19.07 -23.65 -13.66
C GLN A 82 19.55 -22.22 -13.91
N GLN A 83 20.63 -22.12 -14.68
CA GLN A 83 21.32 -20.88 -15.01
C GLN A 83 20.42 -19.99 -15.87
N LEU A 84 20.03 -18.83 -15.33
CA LEU A 84 19.36 -17.77 -16.08
C LEU A 84 20.22 -17.42 -17.31
N ALA A 85 19.58 -17.23 -18.47
CA ALA A 85 20.26 -16.70 -19.64
C ALA A 85 20.98 -15.40 -19.27
N ALA A 86 22.23 -15.25 -19.71
CA ALA A 86 23.06 -14.09 -19.40
C ALA A 86 22.32 -12.80 -19.81
N GLY A 87 21.94 -11.99 -18.81
CA GLY A 87 21.28 -10.69 -19.01
C GLY A 87 19.89 -10.51 -18.39
N GLN A 88 19.26 -11.55 -17.83
CA GLN A 88 18.00 -11.39 -17.09
C GLN A 88 18.26 -11.16 -15.60
N THR A 89 18.19 -9.91 -15.15
CA THR A 89 18.05 -9.63 -13.72
C THR A 89 16.66 -10.11 -13.26
N PRO A 90 16.51 -10.66 -12.04
CA PRO A 90 15.21 -11.01 -11.46
C PRO A 90 14.44 -9.75 -11.03
N GLU A 91 14.26 -8.81 -11.95
CA GLU A 91 13.55 -7.56 -11.74
C GLU A 91 12.06 -7.73 -12.07
N VAL A 92 11.23 -6.87 -11.47
CA VAL A 92 9.83 -6.73 -11.87
C VAL A 92 9.76 -6.31 -13.34
N GLY A 93 8.91 -6.97 -14.13
CA GLY A 93 8.77 -6.70 -15.56
C GLY A 93 8.24 -5.30 -15.89
N SER A 94 8.36 -4.91 -17.16
CA SER A 94 7.91 -3.60 -17.63
C SER A 94 6.39 -3.42 -17.65
N GLY A 95 5.61 -4.50 -17.64
CA GLY A 95 4.15 -4.45 -17.81
C GLY A 95 3.71 -4.00 -19.21
N GLY A 96 2.40 -3.76 -19.36
CA GLY A 96 1.74 -3.43 -20.61
C GLY A 96 1.12 -4.63 -21.32
N LEU A 97 0.28 -4.36 -22.31
CA LEU A 97 -0.41 -5.40 -23.09
C LEU A 97 0.55 -6.22 -23.97
N ASP A 98 1.72 -5.66 -24.30
CA ASP A 98 2.68 -6.24 -25.22
C ASP A 98 3.76 -7.09 -24.50
N ALA A 99 3.71 -7.18 -23.16
CA ALA A 99 4.68 -7.92 -22.37
C ALA A 99 3.97 -8.84 -21.36
N PRO A 100 4.43 -10.09 -21.19
CA PRO A 100 3.86 -10.97 -20.18
C PRO A 100 4.12 -10.41 -18.78
N LEU A 101 3.09 -10.44 -17.93
CA LEU A 101 3.27 -10.18 -16.50
C LEU A 101 3.83 -11.44 -15.85
N THR A 102 5.02 -11.31 -15.27
CA THR A 102 5.72 -12.39 -14.57
C THR A 102 5.94 -11.99 -13.11
N ALA A 103 6.10 -13.00 -12.24
CA ALA A 103 6.52 -12.78 -10.87
C ALA A 103 8.04 -12.69 -10.81
N ALA A 104 8.57 -11.66 -10.14
CA ALA A 104 9.97 -11.67 -9.75
C ALA A 104 10.18 -12.64 -8.57
N ALA A 105 11.43 -13.07 -8.34
CA ALA A 105 11.76 -13.86 -7.14
C ALA A 105 11.31 -13.09 -5.88
N PRO A 106 10.62 -13.69 -4.89
CA PRO A 106 10.02 -12.95 -3.78
C PRO A 106 11.00 -12.06 -2.98
N THR A 107 12.27 -12.43 -2.97
CA THR A 107 13.37 -11.71 -2.30
C THR A 107 14.00 -10.59 -3.10
N ALA A 108 13.69 -10.46 -4.40
CA ALA A 108 14.27 -9.41 -5.24
C ALA A 108 13.83 -8.01 -4.77
N ALA A 109 14.67 -7.03 -5.07
CA ALA A 109 14.43 -5.64 -4.70
C ALA A 109 13.25 -5.04 -5.50
N PRO A 110 12.69 -3.90 -5.05
CA PRO A 110 11.80 -3.10 -5.88
C PRO A 110 12.46 -2.73 -7.22
N PRO A 111 11.68 -2.57 -8.31
CA PRO A 111 12.23 -2.11 -9.58
C PRO A 111 12.86 -0.73 -9.43
N LEU A 112 13.89 -0.46 -10.23
CA LEU A 112 14.59 0.82 -10.18
C LEU A 112 13.71 1.95 -10.73
N PRO A 113 13.75 3.15 -10.11
CA PRO A 113 13.07 4.32 -10.64
C PRO A 113 13.46 4.60 -12.10
N VAL A 114 12.50 4.94 -12.95
CA VAL A 114 12.78 5.35 -14.35
C VAL A 114 13.40 6.74 -14.44
N ILE A 115 13.30 7.50 -13.36
CA ILE A 115 13.70 8.90 -13.28
C ILE A 115 14.28 9.22 -11.90
N MET A 116 14.95 10.36 -11.77
CA MET A 116 15.39 10.84 -10.47
C MET A 116 14.19 11.41 -9.69
N PRO A 117 13.88 10.87 -8.49
CA PRO A 117 12.75 11.34 -7.69
C PRO A 117 13.01 12.75 -7.13
N PRO A 118 11.97 13.59 -7.02
CA PRO A 118 12.06 14.84 -6.27
C PRO A 118 11.99 14.58 -4.75
N GLU A 119 12.23 15.62 -3.96
CA GLU A 119 12.03 15.55 -2.50
C GLU A 119 10.58 15.14 -2.16
N PRO A 120 10.39 14.20 -1.20
CA PRO A 120 9.09 13.85 -0.69
C PRO A 120 8.28 15.04 -0.14
N LEU A 121 6.95 14.94 -0.23
CA LEU A 121 6.03 15.91 0.34
C LEU A 121 5.90 15.74 1.86
N LYS A 122 5.76 16.87 2.57
CA LYS A 122 5.33 16.90 3.97
C LYS A 122 3.90 16.41 4.14
N SER A 123 3.57 15.89 5.31
CA SER A 123 2.40 15.02 5.52
C SER A 123 1.49 15.38 6.70
N ASP A 124 1.82 16.40 7.49
CA ASP A 124 1.10 16.66 8.75
C ASP A 124 -0.38 17.03 8.48
N GLY A 125 -1.29 16.18 8.96
CA GLY A 125 -2.74 16.37 8.81
C GLY A 125 -3.29 16.19 7.38
N VAL A 126 -2.50 15.66 6.45
CA VAL A 126 -2.91 15.52 5.04
C VAL A 126 -3.50 14.13 4.76
N THR A 127 -4.59 14.07 3.98
CA THR A 127 -5.19 12.81 3.51
C THR A 127 -5.24 12.77 1.98
N PRO A 128 -5.08 11.59 1.36
CA PRO A 128 -5.26 11.46 -0.09
C PRO A 128 -6.75 11.52 -0.43
N ARG A 129 -7.12 12.26 -1.48
CA ARG A 129 -8.51 12.47 -1.89
C ARG A 129 -8.91 11.67 -3.13
N ARG A 130 -8.09 11.70 -4.19
CA ARG A 130 -8.42 11.04 -5.46
C ARG A 130 -7.17 10.45 -6.10
N LEU A 131 -7.34 9.30 -6.71
CA LEU A 131 -6.38 8.63 -7.57
C LEU A 131 -6.79 8.83 -9.03
N ALA A 132 -5.85 9.20 -9.88
CA ALA A 132 -6.04 9.25 -11.32
C ALA A 132 -4.95 8.47 -12.05
N ILE A 133 -5.35 7.62 -12.99
CA ILE A 133 -4.44 6.85 -13.86
C ILE A 133 -4.94 7.03 -15.30
N PRO A 134 -4.52 8.10 -15.99
CA PRO A 134 -5.08 8.47 -17.29
C PRO A 134 -5.02 7.36 -18.33
N LYS A 135 -3.93 6.58 -18.34
CA LYS A 135 -3.70 5.51 -19.31
C LYS A 135 -4.82 4.47 -19.35
N ILE A 136 -5.45 4.19 -18.21
CA ILE A 136 -6.51 3.19 -18.06
C ILE A 136 -7.86 3.81 -17.67
N GLY A 137 -7.99 5.13 -17.75
CA GLY A 137 -9.23 5.86 -17.48
C GLY A 137 -9.66 5.88 -16.01
N VAL A 138 -8.76 5.61 -15.06
CA VAL A 138 -9.12 5.61 -13.64
C VAL A 138 -9.19 7.05 -13.14
N LEU A 139 -10.31 7.39 -12.50
CA LEU A 139 -10.49 8.57 -11.66
C LEU A 139 -11.37 8.20 -10.46
N ALA A 140 -10.72 7.89 -9.34
CA ALA A 140 -11.36 7.25 -8.19
C ALA A 140 -11.19 8.08 -6.90
N PRO A 141 -12.22 8.20 -6.06
CA PRO A 141 -12.04 8.67 -4.69
C PRO A 141 -11.19 7.67 -3.89
N LEU A 142 -10.36 8.20 -3.00
CA LEU A 142 -9.58 7.41 -2.05
C LEU A 142 -10.23 7.47 -0.66
N MET A 143 -10.33 6.31 -0.02
CA MET A 143 -10.72 6.19 1.38
C MET A 143 -9.57 5.65 2.23
N ALA A 144 -9.61 5.90 3.53
CA ALA A 144 -8.69 5.28 4.47
C ALA A 144 -9.08 3.83 4.75
N LEU A 145 -8.11 2.92 4.68
CA LEU A 145 -8.24 1.51 5.04
C LEU A 145 -7.40 1.22 6.28
N GLY A 146 -7.99 0.51 7.23
CA GLY A 146 -7.26 -0.02 8.39
C GLY A 146 -6.80 -1.46 8.15
N VAL A 147 -6.60 -2.16 9.26
CA VAL A 147 -6.52 -3.62 9.25
C VAL A 147 -7.78 -4.22 9.88
N ASP A 148 -8.12 -5.45 9.49
CA ASP A 148 -9.19 -6.22 10.11
C ASP A 148 -8.70 -6.96 11.38
N SER A 149 -9.58 -7.77 11.97
CA SER A 149 -9.27 -8.56 13.17
C SER A 149 -8.18 -9.62 12.97
N LYS A 150 -7.88 -9.98 11.72
CA LYS A 150 -6.81 -10.90 11.34
C LYS A 150 -5.49 -10.19 11.03
N ARG A 151 -5.44 -8.86 11.23
CA ARG A 151 -4.32 -7.98 10.89
C ARG A 151 -4.03 -7.89 9.39
N GLU A 152 -5.04 -8.19 8.56
CA GLU A 152 -4.96 -8.01 7.12
C GLU A 152 -5.43 -6.60 6.74
N ILE A 153 -4.81 -6.00 5.71
CA ILE A 153 -5.27 -4.70 5.20
C ILE A 153 -6.69 -4.89 4.65
N GLN A 154 -7.61 -4.03 5.10
CA GLN A 154 -8.99 -4.03 4.61
C GLN A 154 -9.05 -3.76 3.11
N THR A 155 -10.18 -4.06 2.48
CA THR A 155 -10.43 -3.69 1.07
C THR A 155 -11.55 -2.67 0.97
N PRO A 156 -11.62 -1.87 -0.11
CA PRO A 156 -12.77 -1.01 -0.36
C PRO A 156 -14.06 -1.83 -0.41
N PRO A 157 -15.22 -1.26 -0.03
CA PRO A 157 -16.48 -2.00 -0.05
C PRO A 157 -16.87 -2.37 -1.49
N LEU A 158 -17.30 -3.62 -1.71
CA LEU A 158 -17.75 -4.10 -3.02
C LEU A 158 -18.98 -3.34 -3.57
N SER A 159 -19.73 -2.65 -2.71
CA SER A 159 -20.85 -1.78 -3.11
C SER A 159 -20.40 -0.48 -3.78
N ARG A 160 -19.11 -0.14 -3.75
CA ARG A 160 -18.55 1.06 -4.40
C ARG A 160 -17.46 0.66 -5.41
N PRO A 161 -17.83 0.13 -6.59
CA PRO A 161 -16.88 -0.44 -7.55
C PRO A 161 -15.82 0.56 -8.06
N ASN A 162 -16.12 1.87 -8.08
CA ASN A 162 -15.18 2.92 -8.48
C ASN A 162 -14.34 3.49 -7.30
N GLN A 163 -14.39 2.90 -6.10
CA GLN A 163 -13.63 3.37 -4.95
C GLN A 163 -12.33 2.57 -4.77
N ALA A 164 -11.23 3.29 -4.55
CA ALA A 164 -9.96 2.71 -4.10
C ALA A 164 -9.70 3.12 -2.64
N GLY A 165 -8.82 2.38 -1.96
CA GLY A 165 -8.50 2.66 -0.57
C GLY A 165 -7.01 2.66 -0.32
N TRP A 166 -6.57 3.63 0.47
CA TRP A 166 -5.19 3.80 0.91
C TRP A 166 -5.01 3.21 2.31
N TYR A 167 -3.93 2.46 2.52
CA TYR A 167 -3.60 1.91 3.83
C TYR A 167 -3.12 3.02 4.79
N LYS A 168 -3.98 3.36 5.76
CA LYS A 168 -3.82 4.59 6.56
C LYS A 168 -2.68 4.57 7.58
N HIS A 169 -2.12 3.39 7.85
CA HIS A 169 -0.98 3.23 8.76
C HIS A 169 0.36 3.23 8.02
N GLY A 170 0.34 3.35 6.69
CA GLY A 170 1.54 3.60 5.89
C GLY A 170 1.72 5.08 5.53
N PRO A 171 2.77 5.41 4.76
CA PRO A 171 2.98 6.74 4.20
C PRO A 171 1.79 7.23 3.38
N ILE A 172 1.46 8.52 3.52
CA ILE A 172 0.51 9.23 2.64
C ILE A 172 1.15 9.32 1.24
N PRO A 173 0.41 9.09 0.13
CA PRO A 173 0.99 9.21 -1.21
C PRO A 173 1.71 10.56 -1.40
N GLY A 174 3.02 10.49 -1.65
CA GLY A 174 3.92 11.62 -1.81
C GLY A 174 4.91 11.78 -0.65
N GLN A 175 4.64 11.15 0.49
CA GLN A 175 5.55 11.07 1.62
C GLN A 175 6.62 9.98 1.38
N GLN A 176 7.76 10.10 2.05
CA GLN A 176 8.80 9.09 2.07
C GLN A 176 8.26 7.71 2.48
N GLY A 177 8.69 6.67 1.77
CA GLY A 177 8.28 5.28 2.00
C GLY A 177 7.19 4.79 1.02
N PRO A 178 6.78 3.51 1.15
CA PRO A 178 5.78 2.89 0.29
C PRO A 178 4.35 3.22 0.72
N SER A 179 3.65 4.02 -0.08
CA SER A 179 2.21 4.18 0.06
C SER A 179 1.47 3.04 -0.65
N VAL A 180 0.55 2.38 0.03
CA VAL A 180 -0.18 1.21 -0.51
C VAL A 180 -1.64 1.56 -0.77
N VAL A 181 -2.11 1.30 -1.98
CA VAL A 181 -3.50 1.52 -2.41
C VAL A 181 -4.07 0.24 -2.99
N LEU A 182 -5.24 -0.16 -2.50
CA LEU A 182 -5.97 -1.35 -2.89
C LEU A 182 -7.24 -0.97 -3.65
N GLY A 183 -7.62 -1.82 -4.61
CA GLY A 183 -8.87 -1.68 -5.35
C GLY A 183 -9.28 -3.00 -5.98
N HIS A 184 -10.58 -3.16 -6.23
CA HIS A 184 -11.12 -4.38 -6.84
C HIS A 184 -10.88 -4.40 -8.35
N VAL A 185 -10.68 -5.62 -8.88
CA VAL A 185 -10.65 -5.87 -10.34
C VAL A 185 -12.08 -5.94 -10.89
N ASN A 186 -13.00 -6.54 -10.15
CA ASN A 186 -14.42 -6.60 -10.46
C ASN A 186 -15.28 -6.71 -9.19
N THR A 187 -16.58 -6.52 -9.36
CA THR A 187 -17.64 -6.81 -8.39
C THR A 187 -18.68 -7.73 -9.03
N LYS A 188 -19.73 -8.11 -8.29
CA LYS A 188 -20.88 -8.82 -8.88
C LYS A 188 -21.54 -8.04 -10.03
N GLY A 189 -21.45 -6.70 -10.01
CA GLY A 189 -22.01 -5.82 -11.04
C GLY A 189 -21.10 -5.56 -12.24
N GLY A 190 -19.93 -6.22 -12.32
CA GLY A 190 -18.99 -6.05 -13.44
C GLY A 190 -17.66 -5.42 -13.03
N ALA A 191 -16.98 -4.79 -13.99
CA ALA A 191 -15.66 -4.20 -13.81
C ALA A 191 -15.61 -3.19 -12.64
N ALA A 192 -14.48 -3.17 -11.92
CA ALA A 192 -14.23 -2.25 -10.82
C ALA A 192 -13.01 -1.34 -11.10
N VAL A 193 -12.65 -0.51 -10.13
CA VAL A 193 -11.66 0.57 -10.25
C VAL A 193 -10.32 0.11 -10.84
N PHE A 194 -9.88 -1.11 -10.54
CA PHE A 194 -8.60 -1.67 -11.01
C PHE A 194 -8.76 -2.81 -12.01
N SER A 195 -9.92 -2.91 -12.67
CA SER A 195 -10.19 -3.89 -13.74
C SER A 195 -9.11 -3.94 -14.83
N ARG A 196 -8.51 -2.79 -15.13
CA ARG A 196 -7.50 -2.60 -16.18
C ARG A 196 -6.09 -2.38 -15.64
N LEU A 197 -5.83 -2.60 -14.36
CA LEU A 197 -4.53 -2.31 -13.75
C LEU A 197 -3.39 -3.10 -14.40
N LYS A 198 -3.67 -4.31 -14.89
CA LYS A 198 -2.73 -5.17 -15.63
C LYS A 198 -2.22 -4.56 -16.95
N GLU A 199 -2.91 -3.55 -17.48
CA GLU A 199 -2.57 -2.91 -18.77
C GLU A 199 -1.55 -1.78 -18.60
N ILE A 200 -1.23 -1.41 -17.37
CA ILE A 200 -0.24 -0.40 -17.03
C ILE A 200 1.16 -0.90 -17.37
N LYS A 201 2.01 0.01 -17.82
CA LYS A 201 3.43 -0.25 -18.08
C LYS A 201 4.35 0.79 -17.46
N ARG A 202 5.63 0.42 -17.36
CA ARG A 202 6.74 1.28 -17.00
C ARG A 202 6.70 2.59 -17.79
N GLY A 203 6.84 3.70 -17.08
CA GLY A 203 6.72 5.06 -17.62
C GLY A 203 5.34 5.70 -17.52
N ASP A 204 4.26 4.92 -17.35
CA ASP A 204 2.90 5.46 -17.18
C ASP A 204 2.78 6.32 -15.91
N LYS A 205 1.85 7.28 -15.94
CA LYS A 205 1.67 8.26 -14.85
C LYS A 205 0.49 7.91 -13.96
N ILE A 206 0.70 8.06 -12.66
CA ILE A 206 -0.32 7.95 -11.62
C ILE A 206 -0.33 9.25 -10.81
N LYS A 207 -1.50 9.81 -10.55
CA LYS A 207 -1.64 11.08 -9.82
C LYS A 207 -2.50 10.88 -8.58
N VAL A 208 -2.06 11.45 -7.47
CA VAL A 208 -2.84 11.50 -6.23
C VAL A 208 -3.01 12.94 -5.78
N SER A 209 -4.26 13.41 -5.76
CA SER A 209 -4.60 14.72 -5.17
C SER A 209 -4.77 14.59 -3.67
N ARG A 210 -4.26 15.53 -2.91
CA ARG A 210 -4.22 15.50 -1.45
C ARG A 210 -5.13 16.57 -0.84
N SER A 211 -5.38 16.46 0.47
CA SER A 211 -6.35 17.32 1.15
C SER A 211 -5.95 18.77 1.32
N ASP A 212 -4.64 19.02 1.26
CA ASP A 212 -3.98 20.33 1.27
C ASP A 212 -3.94 21.00 -0.11
N GLY A 213 -4.56 20.40 -1.14
CA GLY A 213 -4.54 20.90 -2.52
C GLY A 213 -3.30 20.47 -3.33
N SER A 214 -2.30 19.85 -2.68
CA SER A 214 -1.11 19.36 -3.39
C SER A 214 -1.41 18.13 -4.27
N LEU A 215 -0.55 17.91 -5.26
CA LEU A 215 -0.59 16.78 -6.17
C LEU A 215 0.73 16.03 -6.12
N ALA A 216 0.67 14.72 -5.87
CA ALA A 216 1.78 13.79 -6.05
C ALA A 216 1.60 13.03 -7.37
N GLU A 217 2.53 13.19 -8.32
CA GLU A 217 2.56 12.43 -9.57
C GLU A 217 3.69 11.40 -9.50
N PHE A 218 3.35 10.15 -9.75
CA PHE A 218 4.24 9.00 -9.76
C PHE A 218 4.42 8.48 -11.18
N THR A 219 5.60 7.93 -11.44
CA THR A 219 5.91 7.21 -12.68
C THR A 219 6.05 5.73 -12.37
N VAL A 220 5.43 4.88 -13.17
CA VAL A 220 5.49 3.43 -13.00
C VAL A 220 6.89 2.93 -13.32
N ASP A 221 7.43 2.11 -12.43
CA ASP A 221 8.75 1.49 -12.53
C ASP A 221 8.66 0.05 -13.01
N GLY A 222 7.58 -0.64 -12.68
CA GLY A 222 7.33 -2.02 -13.13
C GLY A 222 5.98 -2.56 -12.66
N VAL A 223 5.58 -3.68 -13.26
CA VAL A 223 4.37 -4.42 -12.93
C VAL A 223 4.70 -5.90 -12.84
N GLU A 224 4.23 -6.57 -11.77
CA GLU A 224 4.27 -8.04 -11.68
C GLU A 224 2.89 -8.62 -11.38
N GLN A 225 2.69 -9.84 -11.86
CA GLN A 225 1.63 -10.72 -11.43
C GLN A 225 2.24 -11.81 -10.56
N VAL A 226 1.77 -11.92 -9.32
CA VAL A 226 2.36 -12.84 -8.34
C VAL A 226 1.27 -13.65 -7.67
N SER A 227 1.49 -14.96 -7.57
CA SER A 227 0.64 -15.83 -6.76
C SER A 227 0.54 -15.27 -5.35
N LYS A 228 -0.67 -15.27 -4.80
CA LYS A 228 -0.88 -14.73 -3.45
C LYS A 228 -0.15 -15.53 -2.37
N ALA A 229 0.20 -16.79 -2.62
CA ALA A 229 1.04 -17.59 -1.73
C ALA A 229 2.51 -17.13 -1.73
N ALA A 230 2.96 -16.47 -2.79
CA ALA A 230 4.33 -15.96 -2.97
C ALA A 230 4.40 -14.44 -2.87
N PHE A 231 3.41 -13.81 -2.21
CA PHE A 231 3.30 -12.35 -2.15
C PHE A 231 4.59 -11.70 -1.60
N PRO A 232 5.19 -10.72 -2.32
CA PRO A 232 6.51 -10.19 -1.99
C PRO A 232 6.43 -9.12 -0.89
N SER A 233 6.07 -9.53 0.34
CA SER A 233 5.79 -8.64 1.48
C SER A 233 6.90 -7.61 1.72
N LYS A 234 8.18 -8.01 1.65
CA LYS A 234 9.31 -7.08 1.85
C LYS A 234 9.38 -6.01 0.77
N ARG A 235 9.06 -6.34 -0.49
CA ARG A 235 9.09 -5.40 -1.62
C ARG A 235 7.90 -4.43 -1.61
N VAL A 236 6.76 -4.90 -1.10
CA VAL A 236 5.53 -4.11 -1.02
C VAL A 236 5.55 -3.18 0.20
N TYR A 237 5.90 -3.70 1.37
CA TYR A 237 5.77 -2.98 2.65
C TYR A 237 7.09 -2.49 3.24
N GLY A 238 8.23 -2.97 2.74
CA GLY A 238 9.53 -2.55 3.24
C GLY A 238 9.81 -1.09 2.95
N ASN A 239 10.43 -0.40 3.91
CA ASN A 239 10.76 1.02 3.81
C ASN A 239 11.61 1.33 2.58
N THR A 240 11.33 2.46 1.95
CA THR A 240 12.10 3.02 0.84
C THR A 240 12.64 4.39 1.22
N GLY A 241 13.84 4.74 0.73
CA GLY A 241 14.39 6.08 0.89
C GLY A 241 13.55 7.15 0.17
N GLU A 242 12.90 6.74 -0.92
CA GLU A 242 12.07 7.59 -1.77
C GLU A 242 10.59 7.52 -1.41
N ALA A 243 9.82 8.50 -1.90
CA ALA A 243 8.36 8.44 -1.91
C ALA A 243 7.88 7.49 -3.02
N THR A 244 7.30 6.34 -2.64
CA THR A 244 6.88 5.31 -3.58
C THR A 244 5.41 4.95 -3.41
N LEU A 245 4.82 4.38 -4.46
CA LEU A 245 3.43 3.95 -4.51
C LEU A 245 3.34 2.48 -4.94
N ARG A 246 2.44 1.75 -4.31
CA ARG A 246 2.05 0.38 -4.66
C ARG A 246 0.55 0.35 -4.93
N LEU A 247 0.16 -0.01 -6.14
CA LEU A 247 -1.24 -0.30 -6.47
C LEU A 247 -1.43 -1.81 -6.52
N ILE A 248 -2.43 -2.32 -5.81
CA ILE A 248 -2.65 -3.76 -5.69
C ILE A 248 -4.10 -4.09 -6.05
N THR A 249 -4.28 -5.10 -6.90
CA THR A 249 -5.57 -5.70 -7.18
C THR A 249 -5.46 -7.22 -7.34
N CYS A 250 -6.58 -7.90 -7.33
CA CYS A 250 -6.67 -9.32 -7.66
C CYS A 250 -6.33 -9.57 -9.15
N GLY A 251 -5.64 -10.66 -9.45
CA GLY A 251 -5.24 -11.06 -10.81
C GLY A 251 -5.18 -12.58 -11.00
N GLY A 252 -4.70 -13.02 -12.16
CA GLY A 252 -4.64 -14.44 -12.48
C GLY A 252 -6.02 -15.09 -12.67
N VAL A 253 -6.09 -16.39 -12.44
CA VAL A 253 -7.30 -17.18 -12.71
C VAL A 253 -8.31 -17.00 -11.59
N TYR A 254 -9.59 -16.83 -11.95
CA TYR A 254 -10.66 -16.88 -10.98
C TYR A 254 -10.96 -18.33 -10.60
N ASN A 255 -10.76 -18.67 -9.33
CA ASN A 255 -11.12 -19.97 -8.80
C ASN A 255 -12.57 -19.93 -8.31
N SER A 256 -13.46 -20.64 -9.02
CA SER A 256 -14.90 -20.68 -8.70
C SER A 256 -15.20 -21.39 -7.37
N LYS A 257 -14.36 -22.36 -6.96
CA LYS A 257 -14.54 -23.10 -5.70
C LYS A 257 -14.27 -22.21 -4.49
N THR A 258 -13.20 -21.44 -4.53
CA THR A 258 -12.83 -20.52 -3.45
C THR A 258 -13.47 -19.14 -3.61
N ARG A 259 -14.04 -18.85 -4.78
CA ARG A 259 -14.55 -17.53 -5.19
C ARG A 259 -13.49 -16.42 -5.13
N HIS A 260 -12.22 -16.79 -5.36
CA HIS A 260 -11.09 -15.88 -5.29
C HIS A 260 -10.19 -16.01 -6.52
N TYR A 261 -9.58 -14.89 -6.88
CA TYR A 261 -8.45 -14.87 -7.80
C TYR A 261 -7.20 -15.48 -7.16
N THR A 262 -6.41 -16.21 -7.94
CA THR A 262 -5.19 -16.89 -7.45
C THR A 262 -4.04 -15.93 -7.17
N ASP A 263 -3.99 -14.80 -7.89
CA ASP A 263 -2.83 -13.93 -7.94
C ASP A 263 -3.19 -12.49 -7.53
N ASN A 264 -2.16 -11.67 -7.35
CA ASN A 264 -2.27 -10.22 -7.30
C ASN A 264 -1.51 -9.60 -8.47
N ILE A 265 -2.03 -8.49 -8.99
CA ILE A 265 -1.27 -7.56 -9.83
C ILE A 265 -0.74 -6.47 -8.91
N ILE A 266 0.56 -6.21 -8.98
CA ILE A 266 1.24 -5.18 -8.19
C ILE A 266 1.94 -4.21 -9.14
N VAL A 267 1.55 -2.94 -9.06
CA VAL A 267 2.22 -1.85 -9.76
C VAL A 267 3.16 -1.14 -8.80
N TYR A 268 4.41 -0.99 -9.20
CA TYR A 268 5.44 -0.23 -8.50
C TYR A 268 5.63 1.11 -9.19
N ALA A 269 5.60 2.20 -8.42
CA ALA A 269 5.83 3.53 -8.95
C ALA A 269 6.60 4.40 -7.96
N THR A 270 7.37 5.35 -8.49
CA THR A 270 8.18 6.29 -7.73
C THR A 270 7.72 7.72 -8.01
N LEU A 271 7.74 8.57 -6.98
CA LEU A 271 7.36 9.97 -7.10
C LEU A 271 8.22 10.63 -8.17
N SER A 272 7.56 11.40 -9.04
CA SER A 272 8.18 11.97 -10.24
C SER A 272 7.97 13.46 -10.39
N LYS A 273 6.88 13.97 -9.82
CA LYS A 273 6.60 15.39 -9.80
C LYS A 273 5.69 15.71 -8.63
N THR A 274 5.92 16.86 -8.04
CA THR A 274 5.03 17.44 -7.05
C THR A 274 4.45 18.74 -7.59
N ARG A 275 3.21 19.04 -7.22
CA ARG A 275 2.64 20.38 -7.37
C ARG A 275 2.10 20.78 -6.01
N ARG A 276 2.59 21.90 -5.48
CA ARG A 276 2.02 22.51 -4.27
C ARG A 276 0.74 23.27 -4.65
N ALA A 277 -0.14 23.44 -3.67
CA ALA A 277 -1.36 24.23 -3.83
C ALA A 277 -1.03 25.69 -4.16
#